data_AF-A0A4R4XCM3-F1
#
_entry.id   AF-A0A4R4XCM3-F1
#
_cell.length_a   1.000
_cell.length_b   1.000
_cell.length_c   1.000
_cell.angle_alpha   90.00
_cell.angle_beta   90.00
_cell.angle_gamma   90.00
#
_symmetry.space_group_name_H-M   'P 1'
#
loop_
_entity.id
_entity.type
_entity.pdbx_description
1 polymer ?
#
loop_
_entity_poly.entity_id
_entity_poly.type
_entity_poly.pdbx_seq_one_letter_code
_entity_poly.pdbx_strand_id
1 'polypeptide(L)'
;MTTDKEVSFGTAPDRAAPDVSFEELLALMPDAVREVFPPYRWQLEKLWELDLKVEPVEVADLVWMFDLPLWQLDGERFKVTPNQVAATPMNFRAHYQRVMDADLDLPVNLVAYRGRLVVLDGVHRLLKAHFLRRRWIEATIATATQLRSCAV
;
A
#
# COMPACT_ATOMS: atom_id res chain seq x y z
N MET A 1 13.26 -36.49 30.30
CA MET A 1 12.25 -35.49 29.92
C MET A 1 12.84 -34.14 30.23
N THR A 2 13.37 -33.47 29.22
CA THR A 2 13.94 -32.13 29.37
C THR A 2 13.24 -31.26 28.34
N THR A 3 12.63 -30.22 28.89
CA THR A 3 11.59 -29.37 28.33
C THR A 3 12.02 -28.70 27.04
N ASP A 4 11.17 -28.78 26.02
CA ASP A 4 11.25 -27.98 24.81
C ASP A 4 11.35 -26.49 25.19
N LYS A 5 12.42 -25.84 24.73
CA LYS A 5 12.49 -24.38 24.73
C LYS A 5 11.47 -23.90 23.69
N GLU A 6 10.38 -23.30 24.14
CA GLU A 6 9.54 -22.47 23.28
C GLU A 6 10.43 -21.41 22.62
N VAL A 7 10.65 -21.56 21.32
CA VAL A 7 11.25 -20.52 20.50
C VAL A 7 10.18 -19.46 20.30
N SER A 8 10.25 -18.40 21.10
CA SER A 8 9.50 -17.17 20.86
C SER A 8 10.06 -16.51 19.59
N PHE A 9 9.39 -16.71 18.46
CA PHE A 9 9.69 -16.04 17.20
C PHE A 9 9.11 -14.62 17.26
N GLY A 10 9.88 -13.69 17.84
CA GLY A 10 9.50 -12.29 17.94
C GLY A 10 9.10 -11.69 16.59
N THR A 11 7.90 -11.13 16.53
CA THR A 11 7.37 -10.27 15.47
C THR A 11 8.05 -8.90 15.51
N ALA A 12 9.35 -8.84 15.22
CA ALA A 12 10.01 -7.56 15.03
C ALA A 12 9.37 -6.85 13.82
N PRO A 13 9.05 -5.55 13.93
CA PRO A 13 8.60 -4.78 12.77
C PRO A 13 9.69 -4.77 11.71
N ASP A 14 9.28 -4.72 10.43
CA ASP A 14 10.22 -4.53 9.33
C ASP A 14 11.04 -3.24 9.55
N ARG A 15 12.34 -3.28 9.26
CA ARG A 15 13.23 -2.13 9.45
C ARG A 15 12.79 -1.00 8.53
N ALA A 16 12.46 0.16 9.09
CA ALA A 16 12.08 1.34 8.31
C ALA A 16 13.20 1.76 7.33
N ALA A 17 12.83 2.04 6.08
CA ALA A 17 13.75 2.65 5.14
C ALA A 17 14.09 4.09 5.57
N PRO A 18 15.33 4.57 5.37
CA PRO A 18 15.72 5.92 5.75
C PRO A 18 14.90 6.96 4.99
N ASP A 19 14.71 8.12 5.61
CA ASP A 19 14.13 9.28 4.94
C ASP A 19 15.07 9.76 3.83
N VAL A 20 14.49 10.06 2.67
CA VAL A 20 15.22 10.50 1.47
C VAL A 20 14.51 11.68 0.84
N SER A 21 15.25 12.49 0.08
CA SER A 21 14.67 13.54 -0.76
C SER A 21 13.76 12.94 -1.84
N PHE A 22 12.93 13.80 -2.46
CA PHE A 22 12.06 13.34 -3.55
C PHE A 22 12.86 12.88 -4.78
N GLU A 23 13.98 13.55 -5.09
CA GLU A 23 14.87 13.16 -6.18
C GLU A 23 15.47 11.77 -5.96
N GLU A 24 15.99 11.51 -4.76
CA GLU A 24 16.50 10.19 -4.39
C GLU A 24 15.41 9.12 -4.39
N LEU A 25 14.19 9.44 -3.91
CA LEU A 25 13.06 8.53 -3.97
C LEU A 25 12.74 8.13 -5.42
N LEU A 26 12.72 9.10 -6.35
CA LEU A 26 12.50 8.84 -7.77
C LEU A 26 13.60 7.96 -8.38
N ALA A 27 14.86 8.19 -7.99
CA ALA A 27 16.00 7.38 -8.44
C ALA A 27 15.92 5.93 -7.95
N LEU A 28 15.40 5.70 -6.74
CA LEU A 28 15.19 4.36 -6.18
C LEU A 28 13.94 3.65 -6.72
N MET A 29 12.97 4.41 -7.22
CA MET A 29 11.67 3.88 -7.66
C MET A 29 11.82 3.08 -8.97
N PRO A 30 11.39 1.80 -9.01
CA PRO A 30 11.39 1.02 -10.26
C PRO A 30 10.50 1.66 -11.32
N ASP A 31 10.85 1.50 -12.59
CA ASP A 31 10.11 2.09 -13.72
C ASP A 31 8.62 1.69 -13.70
N ALA A 32 8.33 0.41 -13.41
CA ALA A 32 6.97 -0.10 -13.28
C ALA A 32 6.12 0.65 -12.23
N VAL A 33 6.75 1.15 -11.16
CA VAL A 33 6.07 2.00 -10.16
C VAL A 33 6.01 3.44 -10.66
N ARG A 34 7.11 3.97 -11.19
CA ARG A 34 7.20 5.37 -11.66
C ARG A 34 6.20 5.69 -12.78
N GLU A 35 5.91 4.74 -13.65
CA GLU A 35 4.97 4.90 -14.76
C GLU A 35 3.50 4.93 -14.31
N VAL A 36 3.20 4.34 -13.16
CA VAL A 36 1.86 4.20 -12.60
C VAL A 36 1.46 5.40 -11.78
N PHE A 37 2.38 5.94 -10.98
CA PHE A 37 2.07 7.02 -10.05
C PHE A 37 2.26 8.40 -10.68
N PRO A 38 1.50 9.42 -10.23
CA PRO A 38 1.76 10.81 -10.58
C PRO A 38 3.22 11.22 -10.27
N PRO A 39 3.89 11.99 -11.14
CA PRO A 39 5.33 12.26 -11.06
C PRO A 39 5.69 13.35 -10.04
N TYR A 40 4.97 13.44 -8.93
CA TYR A 40 5.17 14.42 -7.87
C TYR A 40 4.74 13.85 -6.51
N ARG A 41 5.31 14.40 -5.44
CA ARG A 41 4.93 14.03 -4.07
C ARG A 41 3.62 14.69 -3.67
N TRP A 42 2.79 13.98 -2.89
CA TRP A 42 1.61 14.51 -2.23
C TRP A 42 1.70 14.29 -0.72
N GLN A 43 0.94 15.09 0.04
CA GLN A 43 0.77 14.94 1.50
C GLN A 43 -0.49 14.10 1.75
N LEU A 44 -0.37 13.10 2.63
CA LEU A 44 -1.51 12.22 2.96
C LEU A 44 -2.57 12.97 3.75
N GLU A 45 -2.14 13.87 4.64
CA GLU A 45 -3.03 14.69 5.48
C GLU A 45 -3.94 15.54 4.58
N LYS A 46 -3.36 16.23 3.60
CA LYS A 46 -4.13 17.00 2.61
C LYS A 46 -5.04 16.15 1.74
N LEU A 47 -4.64 14.90 1.43
CA LEU A 47 -5.46 13.96 0.67
C LEU A 47 -6.68 13.52 1.47
N TRP A 48 -6.50 13.25 2.76
CA TRP A 48 -7.57 12.84 3.67
C TRP A 48 -8.53 13.98 4.02
N GLU A 49 -8.08 15.23 3.96
CA GLU A 49 -8.89 16.43 4.17
C GLU A 49 -9.75 16.82 2.96
N LEU A 50 -9.55 16.20 1.79
CA LEU A 50 -10.40 16.46 0.64
C LEU A 50 -11.84 16.01 0.91
N ASP A 51 -12.80 16.88 0.64
CA ASP A 51 -14.23 16.55 0.67
C ASP A 51 -14.59 15.67 -0.54
N LEU A 52 -14.32 14.36 -0.40
CA LEU A 52 -14.59 13.34 -1.40
C LEU A 52 -15.68 12.40 -0.91
N LYS A 53 -16.59 12.06 -1.82
CA LYS A 53 -17.58 11.02 -1.56
C LYS A 53 -16.90 9.66 -1.39
N VAL A 54 -17.35 8.90 -0.39
CA VAL A 54 -17.03 7.47 -0.27
C VAL A 54 -17.97 6.67 -1.16
N GLU A 55 -17.41 5.80 -1.98
CA GLU A 55 -18.18 4.92 -2.87
C GLU A 55 -17.55 3.52 -2.98
N PRO A 56 -18.36 2.49 -3.28
CA PRO A 56 -17.84 1.14 -3.47
C PRO A 56 -17.10 1.02 -4.80
N VAL A 57 -15.90 0.44 -4.77
CA VAL A 57 -15.07 0.11 -5.95
C VAL A 57 -14.84 -1.40 -5.99
N GLU A 58 -14.89 -2.01 -7.19
CA GLU A 58 -14.61 -3.45 -7.30
C GLU A 58 -13.14 -3.71 -6.94
N VAL A 59 -12.91 -4.68 -6.05
CA VAL A 59 -11.54 -5.09 -5.69
C VAL A 59 -10.79 -5.55 -6.94
N ALA A 60 -11.48 -6.19 -7.88
CA ALA A 60 -10.92 -6.65 -9.15
C ALA A 60 -10.30 -5.51 -10.00
N ASP A 61 -10.80 -4.27 -9.88
CA ASP A 61 -10.27 -3.12 -10.60
C ASP A 61 -8.93 -2.61 -10.03
N LEU A 62 -8.55 -3.07 -8.83
CA LEU A 62 -7.39 -2.57 -8.09
C LEU A 62 -6.29 -3.62 -7.90
N VAL A 63 -6.61 -4.92 -7.97
CA VAL A 63 -5.64 -6.01 -7.72
C VAL A 63 -4.48 -6.05 -8.70
N TRP A 64 -4.57 -5.39 -9.86
CA TRP A 64 -3.43 -5.24 -10.77
C TRP A 64 -2.22 -4.54 -10.10
N MET A 65 -2.45 -3.72 -9.08
CA MET A 65 -1.37 -3.09 -8.31
C MET A 65 -0.60 -4.08 -7.43
N PHE A 66 -1.11 -5.30 -7.25
CA PHE A 66 -0.45 -6.32 -6.43
C PHE A 66 0.82 -6.88 -7.07
N ASP A 67 1.05 -6.59 -8.36
CA ASP A 67 2.29 -6.92 -9.06
C ASP A 67 3.37 -5.83 -8.90
N LEU A 68 3.03 -4.69 -8.29
CA LEU A 68 3.98 -3.60 -8.09
C LEU A 68 4.77 -3.77 -6.78
N PRO A 69 6.08 -3.49 -6.78
CA PRO A 69 6.89 -3.53 -5.57
C PRO A 69 6.64 -2.26 -4.76
N LEU A 70 5.62 -2.28 -3.91
CA LEU A 70 5.12 -1.11 -3.18
C LEU A 70 5.70 -0.97 -1.77
N TRP A 71 6.14 -2.08 -1.19
CA TRP A 71 6.57 -2.11 0.21
C TRP A 71 8.08 -2.26 0.33
N GLN A 72 8.58 -1.73 1.42
CA GLN A 72 9.97 -1.88 1.81
C GLN A 72 10.25 -3.29 2.36
N LEU A 73 11.52 -3.64 2.46
CA LEU A 73 12.00 -4.80 3.20
C LEU A 73 13.40 -4.51 3.71
N ASP A 74 13.63 -4.76 4.99
CA ASP A 74 14.93 -4.60 5.62
C ASP A 74 15.55 -3.22 5.34
N GLY A 75 14.76 -2.15 5.44
CA GLY A 75 15.22 -0.78 5.21
C GLY A 75 15.41 -0.38 3.74
N GLU A 76 15.12 -1.25 2.78
CA GLU A 76 15.17 -0.92 1.35
C GLU A 76 13.75 -0.73 0.79
N ARG A 77 13.52 0.35 0.04
CA ARG A 77 12.21 0.67 -0.57
C ARG A 77 11.95 -0.18 -1.81
N PHE A 78 10.68 -0.34 -2.15
CA PHE A 78 10.23 -1.01 -3.39
C PHE A 78 10.79 -2.43 -3.57
N LYS A 79 10.69 -3.27 -2.54
CA LYS A 79 11.19 -4.66 -2.56
C LYS A 79 10.10 -5.71 -2.55
N VAL A 80 8.95 -5.39 -1.98
CA VAL A 80 7.91 -6.38 -1.73
C VAL A 80 6.62 -5.97 -2.40
N THR A 81 6.06 -6.92 -3.12
CA THR A 81 4.75 -6.84 -3.77
C THR A 81 3.68 -7.41 -2.84
N PRO A 82 2.43 -6.91 -2.90
CA PRO A 82 1.30 -7.56 -2.23
C PRO A 82 1.15 -9.05 -2.59
N ASN A 83 1.40 -9.43 -3.85
CA ASN A 83 1.33 -10.83 -4.29
C ASN A 83 2.39 -11.72 -3.60
N GLN A 84 3.60 -11.22 -3.35
CA GLN A 84 4.62 -11.97 -2.59
C GLN A 84 4.19 -12.24 -1.14
N VAL A 85 3.57 -11.24 -0.49
CA VAL A 85 3.03 -11.40 0.87
C VAL A 85 1.87 -12.38 0.90
N ALA A 86 0.99 -12.34 -0.10
CA ALA A 86 -0.10 -13.30 -0.26
C ALA A 86 0.39 -14.73 -0.46
N ALA A 87 1.40 -14.93 -1.30
CA ALA A 87 1.91 -16.26 -1.63
C ALA A 87 2.74 -16.88 -0.50
N THR A 88 3.52 -16.06 0.22
CA THR A 88 4.49 -16.54 1.22
C THR A 88 4.49 -15.70 2.51
N PRO A 89 3.37 -15.65 3.25
CA PRO A 89 3.20 -14.74 4.39
C PRO A 89 4.24 -14.97 5.50
N MET A 90 4.74 -16.20 5.65
CA MET A 90 5.79 -16.52 6.62
C MET A 90 7.13 -15.85 6.34
N ASN A 91 7.43 -15.49 5.09
CA ASN A 91 8.63 -14.74 4.72
C ASN A 91 8.45 -13.23 4.93
N PHE A 92 7.21 -12.77 5.08
CA PHE A 92 6.85 -11.35 5.16
C PHE A 92 5.95 -11.07 6.36
N ARG A 93 6.25 -11.66 7.52
CA ARG A 93 5.38 -11.64 8.71
C ARG A 93 4.97 -10.23 9.13
N ALA A 94 5.90 -9.27 9.11
CA ALA A 94 5.60 -7.88 9.48
C ALA A 94 4.57 -7.25 8.52
N HIS A 95 4.70 -7.44 7.21
CA HIS A 95 3.72 -6.95 6.24
C HIS A 95 2.40 -7.69 6.35
N TYR A 96 2.43 -9.01 6.48
CA TYR A 96 1.22 -9.80 6.68
C TYR A 96 0.45 -9.36 7.94
N GLN A 97 1.15 -9.11 9.04
CA GLN A 97 0.53 -8.60 10.27
C GLN A 97 -0.12 -7.23 10.03
N ARG A 98 0.57 -6.30 9.38
CA ARG A 98 -0.01 -4.99 8.99
C ARG A 98 -1.23 -5.13 8.08
N VAL A 99 -1.24 -6.11 7.18
CA VAL A 99 -2.41 -6.43 6.35
C VAL A 99 -3.57 -6.86 7.25
N MET A 100 -3.35 -7.81 8.16
CA MET A 100 -4.41 -8.32 9.03
C MET A 100 -4.92 -7.29 10.04
N ASP A 101 -4.05 -6.38 10.50
CA ASP A 101 -4.40 -5.29 11.42
C ASP A 101 -5.06 -4.09 10.72
N ALA A 102 -5.01 -4.02 9.39
CA ALA A 102 -5.58 -2.92 8.64
C ALA A 102 -7.09 -2.81 8.87
N ASP A 103 -7.56 -1.65 9.28
CA ASP A 103 -8.98 -1.37 9.48
C ASP A 103 -9.70 -1.22 8.14
N LEU A 104 -10.77 -2.00 7.91
CA LEU A 104 -11.55 -1.94 6.67
C LEU A 104 -12.74 -0.96 6.75
N ASP A 105 -12.96 -0.33 7.90
CA ASP A 105 -13.95 0.73 8.07
C ASP A 105 -13.41 2.09 7.58
N LEU A 106 -12.10 2.16 7.29
CA LEU A 106 -11.47 3.31 6.63
C LEU A 106 -11.38 3.08 5.12
N PRO A 107 -11.76 4.07 4.28
CA PRO A 107 -11.72 3.91 2.84
C PRO A 107 -10.27 3.82 2.31
N VAL A 108 -10.11 3.23 1.13
CA VAL A 108 -8.89 3.40 0.33
C VAL A 108 -8.93 4.74 -0.42
N ASN A 109 -7.80 5.43 -0.51
CA ASN A 109 -7.73 6.69 -1.25
C ASN A 109 -7.15 6.41 -2.64
N LEU A 110 -7.91 6.75 -3.67
CA LEU A 110 -7.58 6.51 -5.06
C LEU A 110 -7.39 7.82 -5.82
N VAL A 111 -6.69 7.73 -6.95
CA VAL A 111 -6.74 8.75 -8.00
C VAL A 111 -7.12 8.11 -9.33
N ALA A 112 -7.97 8.80 -10.09
CA ALA A 112 -8.15 8.50 -11.52
C ALA A 112 -6.97 9.09 -12.30
N TYR A 113 -6.04 8.25 -12.73
CA TYR A 113 -4.81 8.65 -13.41
C TYR A 113 -4.54 7.77 -14.64
N ARG A 114 -4.29 8.38 -15.79
CA ARG A 114 -4.00 7.69 -17.07
C ARG A 114 -5.00 6.57 -17.42
N GLY A 115 -6.28 6.79 -17.14
CA GLY A 115 -7.35 5.83 -17.44
C GLY A 115 -7.42 4.63 -16.49
N ARG A 116 -6.73 4.66 -15.35
CA ARG A 116 -6.79 3.64 -14.30
C ARG A 116 -7.04 4.26 -12.93
N LEU A 117 -7.58 3.46 -12.02
CA LEU A 117 -7.61 3.80 -10.59
C LEU A 117 -6.29 3.36 -9.95
N VAL A 118 -5.61 4.30 -9.30
CA VAL A 118 -4.34 4.08 -8.60
C VAL A 118 -4.54 4.31 -7.10
N VAL A 119 -4.18 3.32 -6.29
CA VAL A 119 -4.24 3.39 -4.82
C VAL A 119 -3.11 4.26 -4.29
N LEU A 120 -3.45 5.42 -3.75
CA LEU A 120 -2.52 6.36 -3.12
C LEU A 120 -2.26 6.01 -1.65
N ASP A 121 -3.30 5.52 -0.96
CA ASP A 121 -3.22 5.02 0.41
C ASP A 121 -4.19 3.85 0.62
N GLY A 122 -3.79 2.90 1.48
CA GLY A 122 -4.62 1.76 1.85
C GLY A 122 -4.34 0.45 1.08
N VAL A 123 -3.15 0.28 0.50
CA VAL A 123 -2.77 -1.00 -0.17
C VAL A 123 -2.88 -2.21 0.78
N HIS A 124 -2.55 -2.03 2.06
CA HIS A 124 -2.74 -3.09 3.08
C HIS A 124 -4.22 -3.42 3.29
N ARG A 125 -5.11 -2.41 3.33
CA ARG A 125 -6.57 -2.58 3.39
C ARG A 125 -7.08 -3.33 2.17
N LEU A 126 -6.58 -2.97 0.98
CA LEU A 126 -6.92 -3.65 -0.26
C LEU A 126 -6.52 -5.13 -0.25
N LEU A 127 -5.30 -5.46 0.20
CA LEU A 127 -4.87 -6.86 0.30
C LEU A 127 -5.70 -7.65 1.32
N LYS A 128 -6.05 -7.05 2.47
CA LYS A 128 -6.95 -7.68 3.45
C LYS A 128 -8.33 -7.95 2.84
N ALA A 129 -8.90 -6.98 2.12
CA ALA A 129 -10.18 -7.16 1.42
C ALA A 129 -10.12 -8.30 0.39
N HIS A 130 -9.00 -8.42 -0.33
CA HIS A 130 -8.76 -9.53 -1.26
C HIS A 130 -8.71 -10.89 -0.54
N PHE A 131 -7.98 -11.01 0.58
CA PHE A 131 -7.98 -12.26 1.39
C PHE A 131 -9.37 -12.65 1.88
N LEU A 132 -10.17 -11.66 2.28
CA LEU A 132 -11.56 -11.87 2.70
C LEU A 132 -12.53 -12.10 1.53
N ARG A 133 -12.03 -12.16 0.29
CA ARG A 133 -12.83 -12.32 -0.94
C ARG A 133 -13.95 -11.29 -1.05
N ARG A 134 -13.72 -10.07 -0.57
CA ARG A 134 -14.68 -8.98 -0.74
C ARG A 134 -14.76 -8.63 -2.22
N ARG A 135 -15.98 -8.50 -2.74
CA ARG A 135 -16.20 -7.99 -4.09
C ARG A 135 -15.90 -6.49 -4.19
N TRP A 136 -16.24 -5.75 -3.13
CA TRP A 136 -16.17 -4.29 -3.08
C TRP A 136 -15.31 -3.82 -1.90
N ILE A 137 -14.71 -2.65 -2.06
CA ILE A 137 -14.05 -1.89 -0.98
C ILE A 137 -14.53 -0.44 -1.02
N GLU A 138 -14.70 0.17 0.14
CA GLU A 138 -15.01 1.60 0.22
C GLU A 138 -13.79 2.42 -0.19
N ALA A 139 -14.00 3.37 -1.08
CA ALA A 139 -12.95 4.21 -1.61
C ALA A 139 -13.37 5.67 -1.72
N THR A 140 -12.39 6.57 -1.64
CA THR A 140 -12.52 7.94 -2.15
C THR A 140 -11.70 8.07 -3.41
N ILE A 141 -12.20 8.81 -4.41
CA ILE A 141 -11.52 8.95 -5.70
C ILE A 141 -11.24 10.43 -5.97
N ALA A 142 -9.96 10.80 -5.91
CA ALA A 142 -9.51 12.13 -6.30
C ALA A 142 -9.36 12.21 -7.82
N THR A 143 -9.68 13.38 -8.38
CA THR A 143 -9.20 13.77 -9.71
C THR A 143 -7.71 14.12 -9.67
N ALA A 144 -7.03 14.09 -10.82
CA ALA A 144 -5.65 14.55 -10.93
C ALA A 144 -5.49 16.01 -10.42
N THR A 145 -6.47 16.87 -10.68
CA THR A 145 -6.48 18.26 -10.19
C THR A 145 -6.55 18.34 -8.67
N GLN A 146 -7.43 17.56 -8.03
CA GLN A 146 -7.52 17.51 -6.57
C GLN A 146 -6.24 16.95 -5.96
N LEU A 147 -5.67 15.88 -6.52
CA LEU A 147 -4.39 15.38 -6.02
C LEU A 147 -3.25 16.40 -6.17
N ARG A 148 -3.28 17.23 -7.22
CA ARG A 148 -2.29 18.30 -7.44
C ARG A 148 -2.33 19.34 -6.33
N SER A 149 -3.49 19.64 -5.73
CA SER A 149 -3.57 20.58 -4.60
C SER A 149 -2.96 20.01 -3.31
N CYS A 150 -2.80 18.70 -3.23
CA CYS A 150 -2.11 18.01 -2.13
C CYS A 150 -0.58 17.97 -2.28
N ALA A 151 -0.01 18.51 -3.37
CA ALA A 151 1.41 18.39 -3.68
C ALA A 151 2.33 19.18 -2.70
N VAL A 152 3.60 18.77 -2.65
CA VAL A 152 4.72 19.45 -1.95
C VAL A 152 5.80 19.83 -2.94
#